data_AF-A0ABD7LYB2-F1
#
_entry.id   AF-A0ABD7LYB2-F1
#
_cell.length_a   1.000
_cell.length_b   1.000
_cell.length_c   1.000
_cell.angle_alpha   90.00
_cell.angle_beta   90.00
_cell.angle_gamma   90.00
#
_symmetry.space_group_name_H-M   'P 1'
#
loop_
_entity.id
_entity.type
_entity.pdbx_description
1 polymer ?
#
loop_
_entity_poly.entity_id
_entity_poly.type
_entity_poly.pdbx_seq_one_letter_code
_entity_poly.pdbx_strand_id
1 'polypeptide(L)'
;MVSSSPNSSTETALTIAIPVAVAGEFMSIIMRMIIAQFGHAADKAIENNKFRKAQIIHIYWSFIFNAFVYFIPIFLTVYFGADVVADLVDKIPEMITDALTVSGNMLSALGFAMLLSTMLSKKLYPYFIFGFFIVAYSGLSLIGVTIFAALIAFVMDQVKYGKREEAHG
;
A
#
# COMPACT_ATOMS: atom_id res chain seq x y z
N MET A 1 -13.57 -19.96 -25.58
CA MET A 1 -13.24 -21.25 -24.94
C MET A 1 -11.78 -21.20 -24.54
N VAL A 2 -11.50 -20.50 -23.44
CA VAL A 2 -10.17 -20.45 -22.79
C VAL A 2 -10.16 -21.58 -21.78
N SER A 3 -9.25 -22.53 -21.98
CA SER A 3 -9.03 -23.68 -21.11
C SER A 3 -8.68 -23.23 -19.69
N SER A 4 -9.41 -23.80 -18.76
CA SER A 4 -9.29 -23.70 -17.31
C SER A 4 -7.92 -24.22 -16.82
N SER A 5 -6.95 -23.32 -16.71
CA SER A 5 -5.82 -23.46 -15.80
C SER A 5 -5.90 -22.32 -14.77
N PRO A 6 -5.89 -22.59 -13.45
CA PRO A 6 -5.94 -21.53 -12.43
C PRO A 6 -4.77 -20.53 -12.51
N ASN A 7 -3.67 -20.93 -13.17
CA ASN A 7 -2.45 -20.12 -13.28
C ASN A 7 -2.55 -19.06 -14.40
N SER A 8 -3.10 -19.41 -15.56
CA SER A 8 -3.19 -18.46 -16.68
C SER A 8 -4.10 -17.27 -16.35
N SER A 9 -5.18 -17.47 -15.60
CA SER A 9 -6.05 -16.36 -15.19
C SER A 9 -5.41 -15.43 -14.16
N THR A 10 -4.60 -15.98 -13.24
CA THR A 10 -4.00 -15.20 -12.14
C THR A 10 -2.82 -14.38 -12.64
N GLU A 11 -1.97 -14.97 -13.47
CA GLU A 11 -0.82 -14.29 -14.05
C GLU A 11 -1.27 -13.18 -15.02
N THR A 12 -2.24 -13.45 -15.91
CA THR A 12 -2.82 -12.43 -16.78
C THR A 12 -3.51 -11.31 -15.99
N ALA A 13 -4.21 -11.63 -14.89
CA ALA A 13 -4.80 -10.61 -14.02
C ALA A 13 -3.74 -9.71 -13.37
N LEU A 14 -2.61 -10.27 -12.94
CA LEU A 14 -1.49 -9.51 -12.37
C LEU A 14 -0.83 -8.60 -13.41
N THR A 15 -0.63 -9.09 -14.64
CA THR A 15 -0.04 -8.30 -15.74
C THR A 15 -0.88 -7.08 -16.09
N ILE A 16 -2.22 -7.19 -16.05
CA ILE A 16 -3.12 -6.05 -16.30
C ILE A 16 -3.20 -5.14 -15.06
N ALA A 17 -3.15 -5.70 -13.86
CA ALA A 17 -3.29 -4.93 -12.62
C ALA A 17 -2.16 -3.92 -12.42
N ILE A 18 -0.92 -4.25 -12.76
CA ILE A 18 0.25 -3.39 -12.49
C ILE A 18 0.17 -2.07 -13.29
N PRO A 19 0.03 -2.06 -14.63
CA PRO A 19 -0.10 -0.83 -15.40
C PRO A 19 -1.31 0.01 -14.99
N VAL A 20 -2.45 -0.64 -14.71
CA VAL A 20 -3.68 0.04 -14.27
C VAL A 20 -3.49 0.71 -12.92
N ALA A 21 -2.85 0.02 -11.95
CA ALA A 21 -2.55 0.58 -10.64
C ALA A 21 -1.61 1.79 -10.74
N VAL A 22 -0.58 1.71 -11.57
CA VAL A 22 0.36 2.81 -11.81
C VAL A 22 -0.34 4.01 -12.44
N ALA A 23 -1.18 3.79 -13.46
CA ALA A 23 -1.99 4.85 -14.07
C ALA A 23 -2.96 5.49 -13.06
N GLY A 24 -3.59 4.67 -12.22
CA GLY A 24 -4.46 5.13 -11.13
C GLY A 24 -3.72 5.99 -10.11
N GLU A 25 -2.47 5.65 -9.79
CA GLU A 25 -1.65 6.45 -8.87
C GLU A 25 -1.21 7.78 -9.49
N PHE A 26 -0.84 7.81 -10.78
CA PHE A 26 -0.60 9.07 -11.47
C PHE A 26 -1.84 9.98 -11.48
N MET A 27 -3.02 9.40 -11.72
CA MET A 27 -4.29 10.13 -11.62
C MET A 27 -4.51 10.67 -10.20
N SER A 28 -4.26 9.86 -9.17
CA SER A 28 -4.32 10.24 -7.75
C SER A 28 -3.43 11.45 -7.44
N ILE A 29 -2.19 11.46 -7.94
CA ILE A 29 -1.24 12.56 -7.74
C ILE A 29 -1.77 13.86 -8.36
N ILE A 30 -2.23 13.81 -9.61
CA ILE A 30 -2.81 14.98 -10.31
C ILE A 30 -4.03 15.50 -9.54
N MET A 31 -4.91 14.60 -9.10
CA MET A 31 -6.08 14.96 -8.33
C MET A 31 -5.71 15.62 -7.00
N ARG A 32 -4.70 15.10 -6.27
CA ARG A 32 -4.20 15.73 -5.03
C ARG A 32 -3.69 17.14 -5.27
N MET A 33 -3.05 17.38 -6.42
CA MET A 33 -2.59 18.71 -6.83
C MET A 33 -3.77 19.69 -7.05
N ILE A 34 -4.86 19.21 -7.66
CA ILE A 34 -6.09 20.00 -7.85
C ILE A 34 -6.79 20.24 -6.51
N ILE A 35 -6.92 19.21 -5.67
CA ILE A 35 -7.57 19.33 -4.36
C ILE A 35 -6.82 20.34 -3.47
N ALA A 36 -5.50 20.41 -3.57
CA ALA A 36 -4.72 21.42 -2.86
C ALA A 36 -5.15 22.86 -3.20
N GLN A 37 -5.68 23.13 -4.41
CA GLN A 37 -6.21 24.46 -4.77
C GLN A 37 -7.48 24.81 -3.97
N PHE A 38 -8.32 23.83 -3.61
CA PHE A 38 -9.45 24.07 -2.73
C PHE A 38 -9.03 24.44 -1.31
N GLY A 39 -7.87 23.94 -0.86
CA GLY A 39 -7.22 24.40 0.38
C GLY A 39 -6.92 25.90 0.34
N HIS A 40 -6.22 26.35 -0.70
CA HIS A 40 -5.93 27.79 -0.89
C HIS A 40 -7.20 28.66 -1.02
N ALA A 41 -8.26 28.12 -1.64
CA ALA A 41 -9.55 28.81 -1.73
C ALA A 41 -10.25 28.90 -0.36
N ALA A 42 -10.13 27.87 0.47
CA ALA A 42 -10.63 27.87 1.85
C ALA A 42 -9.85 28.88 2.71
N ASP A 43 -8.52 28.93 2.58
CA ASP A 43 -7.67 29.89 3.30
C ASP A 43 -8.05 31.34 2.98
N LYS A 44 -8.24 31.67 1.70
CA LYS A 44 -8.76 32.99 1.29
C LYS A 44 -10.15 33.29 1.88
N ALA A 45 -11.01 32.30 2.05
CA ALA A 45 -12.31 32.50 2.67
C ALA A 45 -12.18 32.75 4.19
N ILE A 46 -11.18 32.15 4.85
CA ILE A 46 -10.86 32.37 6.26
C ILE A 46 -10.33 33.80 6.48
N GLU A 47 -9.41 34.27 5.65
CA GLU A 47 -8.87 35.65 5.71
C GLU A 47 -9.98 36.71 5.61
N ASN A 48 -11.04 36.40 4.86
CA ASN A 48 -12.22 37.26 4.70
C ASN A 48 -13.29 37.04 5.79
N ASN A 49 -12.97 36.36 6.89
CA ASN A 49 -13.89 36.00 7.98
C ASN A 49 -15.14 35.21 7.54
N LYS A 50 -15.09 34.52 6.40
CA LYS A 50 -16.21 33.72 5.84
C LYS A 50 -16.07 32.24 6.20
N PHE A 51 -16.02 31.93 7.50
CA PHE A 51 -15.74 30.58 8.03
C PHE A 51 -16.71 29.50 7.53
N ARG A 52 -18.02 29.79 7.43
CA ARG A 52 -19.00 28.84 6.88
C ARG A 52 -18.70 28.47 5.42
N LYS A 53 -18.22 29.43 4.62
CA LYS A 53 -17.83 29.17 3.23
C LYS A 53 -16.54 28.36 3.17
N ALA A 54 -15.57 28.69 4.01
CA ALA A 54 -14.32 27.92 4.11
C ALA A 54 -14.57 26.45 4.47
N GLN A 55 -15.44 26.20 5.47
CA GLN A 55 -15.84 24.84 5.84
C GLN A 55 -16.48 24.11 4.66
N ILE A 56 -17.41 24.75 3.94
CA ILE A 56 -18.09 24.11 2.81
C ILE A 56 -17.12 23.76 1.67
N ILE A 57 -16.21 24.68 1.34
CA ILE A 57 -15.19 24.46 0.31
C ILE A 57 -14.27 23.31 0.71
N HIS A 58 -13.77 23.32 1.94
CA HIS A 58 -12.81 22.30 2.38
C HIS A 58 -13.44 20.91 2.53
N ILE A 59 -14.63 20.81 3.16
CA ILE A 59 -15.24 19.52 3.47
C ILE A 59 -16.08 18.97 2.32
N TYR A 60 -17.00 19.77 1.77
CA TYR A 60 -17.96 19.25 0.79
C TYR A 60 -17.39 19.32 -0.61
N TRP A 61 -16.77 20.43 -1.00
CA TRP A 61 -16.30 20.60 -2.37
C TRP A 61 -15.13 19.67 -2.71
N SER A 62 -14.12 19.60 -1.83
CA SER A 62 -13.00 18.65 -2.00
C SER A 62 -13.45 17.20 -2.03
N PHE A 63 -14.40 16.82 -1.16
CA PHE A 63 -14.91 15.45 -1.08
C PHE A 63 -15.75 15.06 -2.30
N ILE A 64 -16.70 15.93 -2.71
CA ILE A 64 -17.54 15.67 -3.88
C ILE A 64 -16.69 15.60 -5.15
N PHE A 65 -15.70 16.50 -5.29
CA PHE A 65 -14.79 16.47 -6.42
C PHE A 65 -13.97 15.17 -6.46
N ASN A 66 -13.40 14.77 -5.32
CA ASN A 66 -12.66 13.50 -5.21
C ASN A 66 -13.54 12.30 -5.58
N ALA A 67 -14.75 12.23 -5.00
CA ALA A 67 -15.70 11.16 -5.27
C ALA A 67 -16.08 11.09 -6.75
N PHE A 68 -16.35 12.23 -7.39
CA PHE A 68 -16.73 12.28 -8.79
C PHE A 68 -15.58 11.85 -9.73
N VAL A 69 -14.35 12.29 -9.43
CA VAL A 69 -13.16 11.98 -10.24
C VAL A 69 -12.80 10.49 -10.19
N TYR A 70 -12.97 9.81 -9.04
CA TYR A 70 -12.77 8.36 -8.96
C TYR A 70 -13.99 7.57 -9.45
N PHE A 71 -15.20 8.08 -9.22
CA PHE A 71 -16.43 7.41 -9.64
C PHE A 71 -16.47 7.20 -11.15
N ILE A 72 -16.15 8.22 -11.95
CA ILE A 72 -16.18 8.12 -13.42
C ILE A 72 -15.35 6.94 -13.96
N PRO A 73 -14.02 6.86 -13.73
CA PRO A 73 -13.20 5.79 -14.29
C PRO A 73 -13.58 4.40 -13.75
N ILE A 74 -13.96 4.29 -12.47
CA ILE A 74 -14.41 3.02 -11.89
C ILE A 74 -15.75 2.59 -12.50
N PHE A 75 -16.71 3.51 -12.63
CA PHE A 75 -18.01 3.25 -13.24
C PHE A 75 -17.87 2.85 -14.71
N LEU A 76 -17.04 3.55 -15.48
CA LEU A 76 -16.74 3.19 -16.87
C LEU A 76 -16.13 1.79 -16.97
N THR A 77 -15.20 1.45 -16.07
CA THR A 77 -14.57 0.12 -16.02
C THR A 77 -15.61 -0.97 -15.73
N VAL A 78 -16.52 -0.74 -14.78
CA VAL A 78 -17.58 -1.70 -14.43
C VAL A 78 -18.63 -1.81 -15.54
N TYR A 79 -18.97 -0.71 -16.20
CA TYR A 79 -20.00 -0.68 -17.25
C TYR A 79 -19.53 -1.31 -18.56
N PHE A 80 -18.30 -1.02 -18.99
CA PHE A 80 -17.72 -1.54 -20.25
C PHE A 80 -17.02 -2.90 -20.09
N GLY A 81 -16.76 -3.34 -18.85
CA GLY A 81 -16.13 -4.62 -18.55
C GLY A 81 -14.61 -4.58 -18.60
N ALA A 82 -14.00 -5.66 -18.09
CA ALA A 82 -12.55 -5.81 -18.01
C ALA A 82 -11.87 -5.93 -19.38
N ASP A 83 -12.61 -6.35 -20.41
CA ASP A 83 -12.08 -6.55 -21.76
C ASP A 83 -11.59 -5.22 -22.38
N VAL A 84 -12.31 -4.11 -22.15
CA VAL A 84 -11.88 -2.78 -22.64
C VAL A 84 -10.60 -2.32 -21.93
N VAL A 85 -10.42 -2.68 -20.66
CA VAL A 85 -9.19 -2.35 -19.92
C VAL A 85 -8.03 -3.20 -20.42
N ALA A 86 -8.26 -4.49 -20.72
CA ALA A 86 -7.26 -5.37 -21.31
C ALA A 86 -6.79 -4.83 -22.68
N ASP A 87 -7.71 -4.46 -23.57
CA ASP A 87 -7.40 -3.89 -24.89
C ASP A 87 -6.60 -2.57 -24.81
N LEU A 88 -6.82 -1.77 -23.77
CA LEU A 88 -6.05 -0.54 -23.52
C LEU A 88 -4.64 -0.84 -23.01
N VAL A 89 -4.51 -1.84 -22.15
CA VAL A 89 -3.22 -2.28 -21.62
C VAL A 89 -2.38 -2.95 -22.72
N ASP A 90 -2.99 -3.71 -23.62
CA ASP A 90 -2.31 -4.36 -24.76
C ASP A 90 -1.72 -3.37 -25.76
N LYS A 91 -2.18 -2.11 -25.75
CA LYS A 91 -1.59 -1.03 -26.55
C LYS A 91 -0.32 -0.42 -25.92
N ILE A 92 -0.04 -0.74 -24.67
CA ILE A 92 1.18 -0.29 -24.00
C ILE A 92 2.36 -1.10 -24.56
N PRO A 93 3.45 -0.45 -25.02
CA PRO A 93 4.63 -1.16 -25.51
C PRO A 93 5.18 -2.15 -24.47
N GLU A 94 5.56 -3.34 -24.93
CA GLU A 94 6.03 -4.46 -24.09
C GLU A 94 7.18 -4.04 -23.15
N MET A 95 8.13 -3.24 -23.64
CA MET A 95 9.23 -2.68 -22.83
C MET A 95 8.73 -1.92 -21.58
N ILE A 96 7.62 -1.19 -21.68
CA ILE A 96 7.06 -0.43 -20.55
C ILE A 96 6.38 -1.39 -19.57
N THR A 97 5.57 -2.33 -20.07
CA THR A 97 4.88 -3.33 -19.25
C THR A 97 5.87 -4.22 -18.49
N ASP A 98 6.98 -4.62 -19.12
CA ASP A 98 8.05 -5.38 -18.49
C ASP A 98 8.76 -4.58 -17.40
N ALA A 99 9.11 -3.32 -17.69
CA ALA A 99 9.75 -2.44 -16.70
C ALA A 99 8.85 -2.23 -15.48
N LEU A 100 7.54 -2.04 -15.69
CA LEU A 100 6.55 -1.92 -14.62
C LEU A 100 6.39 -3.23 -13.83
N THR A 101 6.39 -4.38 -14.50
CA THR A 101 6.28 -5.70 -13.86
C THR A 101 7.49 -5.99 -12.96
N VAL A 102 8.70 -5.77 -13.47
CA VAL A 102 9.93 -5.92 -12.67
C VAL A 102 9.92 -4.96 -11.48
N SER A 103 9.55 -3.70 -11.71
CA SER A 103 9.47 -2.69 -10.64
C SER A 103 8.41 -3.04 -9.59
N GLY A 104 7.26 -3.58 -10.02
CA GLY A 104 6.19 -4.05 -9.12
C GLY A 104 6.64 -5.22 -8.24
N ASN A 105 7.39 -6.17 -8.82
CA ASN A 105 7.98 -7.28 -8.06
C ASN A 105 9.02 -6.78 -7.04
N MET A 106 9.82 -5.76 -7.39
CA MET A 106 10.77 -5.12 -6.45
C MET A 106 10.06 -4.33 -5.34
N LEU A 107 8.89 -3.74 -5.62
CA LEU A 107 8.12 -2.96 -4.64
C LEU A 107 7.65 -3.81 -3.45
N SER A 108 7.35 -5.10 -3.66
CA SER A 108 7.02 -6.02 -2.56
C SER A 108 8.20 -6.16 -1.58
N ALA A 109 9.42 -6.34 -2.10
CA ALA A 109 10.63 -6.39 -1.28
C ALA A 109 10.88 -5.05 -0.56
N LEU A 110 10.67 -3.92 -1.24
CA LEU A 110 10.76 -2.60 -0.62
C LEU A 110 9.74 -2.42 0.51
N GLY A 111 8.52 -2.94 0.36
CA GLY A 111 7.49 -2.92 1.40
C GLY A 111 7.96 -3.60 2.68
N PHE A 112 8.50 -4.82 2.57
CA PHE A 112 9.10 -5.52 3.71
C PHE A 112 10.31 -4.77 4.28
N ALA A 113 11.14 -4.18 3.42
CA ALA A 113 12.30 -3.40 3.86
C ALA A 113 11.89 -2.14 4.64
N MET A 114 10.84 -1.43 4.23
CA MET A 114 10.31 -0.27 4.96
C MET A 114 9.78 -0.66 6.34
N LEU A 115 8.98 -1.73 6.42
CA LEU A 115 8.49 -2.25 7.70
C LEU A 115 9.66 -2.66 8.60
N LEU A 116 10.60 -3.44 8.06
CA LEU A 116 11.78 -3.86 8.80
C LEU A 116 12.63 -2.66 9.23
N SER A 117 12.83 -1.65 8.38
CA SER A 117 13.60 -0.45 8.73
C SER A 117 12.97 0.34 9.88
N THR A 118 11.64 0.32 10.02
CA THR A 118 10.96 0.98 11.15
C THR A 118 11.04 0.18 12.45
N MET A 119 11.14 -1.16 12.37
CA MET A 119 11.18 -2.05 13.54
C MET A 119 12.61 -2.42 13.98
N LEU A 120 13.53 -2.54 13.05
CA LEU A 120 14.87 -3.09 13.25
C LEU A 120 15.75 -2.07 13.95
N SER A 121 16.12 -2.39 15.18
CA SER A 121 17.14 -1.67 15.93
C SER A 121 18.41 -2.51 16.06
N LYS A 122 19.54 -1.89 16.43
CA LYS A 122 20.80 -2.60 16.69
C LYS A 122 20.66 -3.77 17.69
N LYS A 123 19.71 -3.65 18.63
CA LYS A 123 19.43 -4.70 19.64
C LYS A 123 18.61 -5.86 19.08
N LEU A 124 17.79 -5.60 18.06
CA LEU A 124 16.91 -6.60 17.43
C LEU A 124 17.54 -7.29 16.22
N TYR A 125 18.64 -6.74 15.70
CA TYR A 125 19.37 -7.32 14.57
C TYR A 125 19.72 -8.82 14.74
N PRO A 126 20.23 -9.29 15.90
CA PRO A 126 20.50 -10.71 16.09
C PRO A 126 19.22 -11.58 16.06
N TYR A 127 18.12 -11.08 16.61
CA TYR A 127 16.82 -11.80 16.61
C TYR A 127 16.24 -11.91 15.20
N PHE A 128 16.41 -10.87 14.39
CA PHE A 128 16.00 -10.89 12.99
C PHE A 128 16.76 -11.96 12.18
N ILE A 129 18.10 -11.98 12.27
CA ILE A 129 18.93 -12.97 11.57
C ILE A 129 18.64 -14.39 12.06
N PHE A 130 18.46 -14.56 13.37
CA PHE A 130 18.08 -15.85 13.95
C PHE A 130 16.73 -16.34 13.42
N GLY A 131 15.70 -15.47 13.43
CA GLY A 131 14.38 -15.78 12.89
C GLY A 131 14.43 -16.10 11.38
N PHE A 132 15.27 -15.39 10.62
CA PHE A 132 15.47 -15.64 9.19
C PHE A 132 15.99 -17.05 8.93
N PHE A 133 16.98 -17.52 9.69
CA PHE A 133 17.50 -18.88 9.55
C PHE A 133 16.49 -19.94 9.97
N ILE A 134 15.70 -19.69 11.02
CA ILE A 134 14.60 -20.60 11.40
C ILE A 134 13.62 -20.74 10.24
N VAL A 135 13.15 -19.63 9.66
CA VAL A 135 12.20 -19.68 8.54
C VAL A 135 12.82 -20.40 7.33
N ALA A 136 14.08 -20.11 7.00
CA ALA A 136 14.76 -20.67 5.83
C ALA A 136 14.95 -22.20 5.89
N TYR A 137 15.15 -22.78 7.08
CA TYR A 137 15.49 -24.20 7.22
C TYR A 137 14.42 -25.07 7.90
N SER A 138 13.46 -24.48 8.62
CA SER A 138 12.48 -25.27 9.39
C SER A 138 11.30 -25.79 8.57
N GLY A 139 10.98 -25.18 7.43
CA GLY A 139 9.77 -25.48 6.66
C GLY A 139 8.46 -25.14 7.40
N LEU A 140 8.53 -24.43 8.53
CA LEU A 140 7.36 -24.04 9.30
C LEU A 140 6.52 -22.98 8.56
N SER A 141 5.20 -23.02 8.78
CA SER A 141 4.32 -21.98 8.24
C SER A 141 4.61 -20.63 8.91
N LEU A 142 4.36 -19.53 8.18
CA LEU A 142 4.55 -18.16 8.67
C LEU A 142 3.80 -17.91 9.98
N ILE A 143 2.56 -18.41 10.09
CA ILE A 143 1.74 -18.31 11.30
C ILE A 143 2.41 -19.05 12.46
N GLY A 144 2.91 -20.27 12.22
CA GLY A 144 3.60 -21.06 13.23
C GLY A 144 4.80 -20.32 13.80
N VAL A 145 5.68 -19.81 12.93
CA VAL A 145 6.87 -19.06 13.35
C VAL A 145 6.49 -17.78 14.11
N THR A 146 5.42 -17.10 13.69
CA THR A 146 4.96 -15.87 14.33
C THR A 146 4.47 -16.11 15.77
N ILE A 147 3.74 -17.20 16.02
CA ILE A 147 3.28 -17.57 17.36
C ILE A 147 4.48 -17.87 18.27
N PHE A 148 5.46 -18.63 17.79
CA PHE A 148 6.68 -18.90 18.56
C PHE A 148 7.48 -17.62 18.85
N ALA A 149 7.63 -16.74 17.86
CA ALA A 149 8.29 -15.45 18.05
C ALA A 149 7.58 -14.58 19.10
N ALA A 150 6.25 -14.55 19.10
CA ALA A 150 5.45 -13.81 20.08
C ALA A 150 5.63 -14.35 21.51
N LEU A 151 5.65 -15.67 21.69
CA LEU A 151 5.90 -16.30 23.00
C LEU A 151 7.30 -15.97 23.52
N ILE A 152 8.33 -16.08 22.67
CA ILE A 152 9.71 -15.73 23.04
C ILE A 152 9.78 -14.25 23.42
N ALA A 153 9.17 -13.35 22.63
CA ALA A 153 9.13 -11.93 22.93
C ALA A 153 8.45 -11.64 24.27
N PHE A 154 7.32 -12.30 24.56
CA PHE A 154 6.61 -12.15 25.83
C PHE A 154 7.44 -12.58 27.03
N VAL A 155 8.08 -13.76 26.96
CA VAL A 155 8.95 -14.26 28.05
C VAL A 155 10.14 -13.32 28.27
N MET A 156 10.76 -12.85 27.19
CA MET A 156 11.88 -11.91 27.26
C MET A 156 11.49 -10.55 27.85
N ASP A 157 10.28 -10.08 27.56
CA ASP A 157 9.75 -8.84 28.13
C ASP A 157 9.61 -8.96 29.65
N GLN A 158 9.00 -10.06 30.14
CA GLN A 158 8.87 -10.36 31.57
C GLN A 158 10.22 -10.40 32.30
N VAL A 159 11.21 -11.10 31.72
CA VAL A 159 12.57 -11.19 32.30
C VAL A 159 13.26 -9.83 32.37
N LYS A 160 13.02 -8.96 31.38
CA LYS A 160 13.64 -7.64 31.31
C LYS A 160 12.96 -6.62 32.23
N TYR A 161 11.65 -6.76 32.46
CA TYR A 161 10.90 -5.95 33.43
C TYR A 161 11.25 -6.32 34.87
N GLY A 162 11.38 -7.60 35.22
CA GLY A 162 11.80 -8.03 36.56
C GLY A 162 13.16 -7.45 36.99
N LYS A 163 14.11 -7.34 36.06
CA LYS A 163 15.43 -6.72 36.31
C LYS A 163 15.39 -5.19 36.48
N ARG A 164 14.32 -4.52 36.06
CA ARG A 164 14.17 -3.05 36.23
C ARG A 164 13.63 -2.68 37.61
N GLU A 165 12.83 -3.55 38.23
CA GLU A 165 12.32 -3.33 39.59
C GLU A 165 13.42 -3.52 40.66
N GLU A 166 14.34 -4.47 40.45
CA GLU A 166 15.47 -4.71 41.37
C GLU A 166 16.56 -3.62 41.31
N ALA A 167 16.66 -2.85 40.23
CA ALA A 167 17.70 -1.83 40.04
C ALA A 167 17.34 -0.46 40.64
N HIS A 168 16.12 -0.29 41.18
CA HIS A 168 15.62 0.95 41.78
C HIS A 168 15.07 0.76 43.21
N GLY A 169 15.31 -0.40 43.82
CA GLY A 169 15.00 -0.69 45.23
C GLY A 169 16.18 -0.47 46.16
#